data_AF-A0A7G9Z7G5-F1
#
_entry.id   AF-A0A7G9Z7G5-F1
#
_cell.length_a   1.000
_cell.length_b   1.000
_cell.length_c   1.000
_cell.angle_alpha   90.00
_cell.angle_beta   90.00
_cell.angle_gamma   90.00
#
_symmetry.space_group_name_H-M   'P 1'
#
loop_
_entity.id
_entity.type
_entity.pdbx_description
1 polymer ?
#
loop_
_entity_poly.entity_id
_entity_poly.type
_entity_poly.pdbx_seq_one_letter_code
_entity_poly.pdbx_strand_id
1 'polypeptide(L)' 'MEISLDKVEKVHFIGICGIGISAIARLLKTAGKEVSGSDVKSAPICDNLKKSV' A
#
# COMPACT_ATOMS: atom_id res chain seq x y z
N MET A 1 -5.01 13.00 -19.38
CA MET A 1 -5.52 11.70 -18.87
C MET A 1 -5.70 11.86 -17.37
N GLU A 2 -6.94 11.82 -16.89
CA GLU A 2 -7.25 11.90 -15.47
C GLU A 2 -7.37 10.46 -14.92
N ILE A 3 -6.71 10.18 -13.79
CA ILE A 3 -6.77 8.88 -13.13
C ILE A 3 -7.67 9.05 -11.90
N SER A 4 -8.79 8.35 -11.89
CA SER A 4 -9.76 8.34 -10.79
C SER A 4 -9.50 7.14 -9.87
N LEU A 5 -9.05 7.42 -8.64
CA LEU A 5 -8.66 6.40 -7.65
C LEU A 5 -9.87 5.75 -6.98
N ASP A 6 -11.05 6.38 -7.03
CA ASP A 6 -12.31 5.82 -6.53
C ASP A 6 -12.70 4.54 -7.28
N LYS A 7 -12.39 4.45 -8.58
CA LYS A 7 -12.66 3.28 -9.42
C LYS A 7 -11.58 2.19 -9.37
N VAL A 8 -10.45 2.46 -8.72
CA VAL A 8 -9.36 1.48 -8.62
C VAL A 8 -9.66 0.54 -7.46
N GLU A 9 -9.79 -0.76 -7.74
CA GLU A 9 -9.96 -1.79 -6.70
C GLU A 9 -8.64 -2.33 -6.18
N LYS A 10 -7.64 -2.46 -7.05
CA LYS A 10 -6.33 -3.06 -6.74
C LYS A 10 -5.20 -2.07 -6.93
N VAL A 11 -4.35 -1.95 -5.93
CA VAL A 11 -3.21 -1.03 -5.92
C VAL A 11 -1.95 -1.80 -5.57
N HIS A 12 -0.91 -1.63 -6.39
CA HIS A 12 0.41 -2.20 -6.12
C HIS A 12 1.43 -1.08 -5.93
N PHE A 13 2.03 -1.00 -4.74
CA PHE A 13 3.07 -0.02 -4.44
C PHE A 13 4.46 -0.58 -4.69
N ILE A 14 5.29 0.17 -5.42
CA ILE A 14 6.73 -0.07 -5.52
C ILE A 14 7.42 0.75 -4.44
N GLY A 15 8.27 0.13 -3.61
CA GLY A 15 8.87 0.77 -2.44
C GLY A 15 7.92 0.80 -1.23
N ILE A 16 7.10 -0.23 -1.04
CA ILE A 16 6.05 -0.24 -0.01
C ILE A 16 6.58 -0.16 1.43
N CYS A 17 7.86 -0.48 1.67
CA CYS A 17 8.47 -0.34 2.98
C CYS A 17 8.91 1.11 3.29
N GLY A 18 8.77 2.05 2.36
CA GLY A 18 8.96 3.47 2.65
C GLY A 18 7.88 3.98 3.61
N ILE A 19 8.27 4.76 4.64
CA ILE A 19 7.34 5.21 5.70
C ILE A 19 6.12 5.94 5.12
N GLY A 20 6.31 6.86 4.18
CA GLY A 20 5.21 7.57 3.52
C GLY A 20 4.34 6.67 2.66
N ILE A 21 4.96 5.74 1.91
CA ILE A 21 4.24 4.82 1.02
C ILE A 21 3.41 3.84 1.85
N SER A 22 3.97 3.28 2.93
CA SER A 22 3.25 2.46 3.90
C SER A 22 2.06 3.18 4.53
N ALA A 23 2.16 4.49 4.80
CA ALA A 23 1.03 5.27 5.32
C ALA A 23 -0.12 5.36 4.31
N ILE A 24 0.18 5.65 3.05
CA ILE A 24 -0.83 5.70 1.97
C ILE A 24 -1.42 4.30 1.72
N ALA A 25 -0.58 3.26 1.73
CA ALA A 25 -1.01 1.86 1.60
C ALA A 25 -2.01 1.46 2.68
N ARG A 26 -1.79 1.89 3.94
CA ARG A 26 -2.75 1.68 5.05
C ARG A 26 -4.06 2.41 4.79
N LEU A 27 -4.00 3.67 4.37
CA LEU A 27 -5.19 4.48 4.10
C LEU A 27 -6.07 3.85 3.03
N LEU A 28 -5.50 3.45 1.89
CA LEU A 28 -6.24 2.81 0.81
C LEU A 28 -6.81 1.46 1.23
N LYS A 29 -6.07 0.70 2.04
CA LYS A 29 -6.57 -0.54 2.61
C LYS A 29 -7.76 -0.33 3.54
N THR A 30 -7.70 0.67 4.42
CA THR A 30 -8.84 1.07 5.26
C THR A 30 -10.04 1.56 4.43
N ALA A 31 -9.79 2.15 3.27
CA ALA A 31 -10.83 2.53 2.30
C ALA A 31 -11.38 1.34 1.48
N GLY A 32 -11.04 0.09 1.83
CA GLY A 32 -11.56 -1.13 1.21
C GLY A 32 -10.86 -1.54 -0.09
N LYS A 33 -9.72 -0.94 -0.41
CA LYS A 33 -8.95 -1.31 -1.62
C LYS A 33 -8.04 -2.51 -1.35
N GLU A 34 -7.85 -3.35 -2.36
CA GLU A 34 -6.88 -4.44 -2.34
C GLU A 34 -5.48 -3.86 -2.54
N VAL A 35 -4.64 -3.95 -1.51
CA VAL A 35 -3.30 -3.36 -1.52
C VAL A 35 -2.24 -4.46 -1.51
N SER A 36 -1.33 -4.36 -2.45
CA SER A 36 -0.11 -5.17 -2.56
C SER A 36 1.11 -4.26 -2.74
N GLY A 37 2.31 -4.81 -2.64
CA GLY A 37 3.51 -4.03 -2.96
C GLY A 37 4.79 -4.85 -2.94
N SER A 38 5.84 -4.22 -3.42
CA SER A 38 7.19 -4.74 -3.49
C SER A 38 8.18 -3.73 -2.90
N ASP A 39 9.31 -4.23 -2.41
CA ASP A 39 10.42 -3.42 -1.96
C ASP A 39 11.72 -4.23 -2.12
N VAL A 40 12.85 -3.54 -2.25
CA VAL A 40 14.17 -4.17 -2.38
C VAL A 40 14.65 -4.71 -1.03
N LYS A 41 14.22 -4.08 0.07
CA LYS A 41 14.65 -4.44 1.42
C LYS A 41 13.46 -4.87 2.26
N SER A 42 13.63 -5.95 3.03
CA SER A 42 12.70 -6.27 4.11
C SER A 42 12.87 -5.26 5.25
N ALA A 43 11.77 -4.79 5.81
CA ALA A 43 11.77 -3.86 6.93
C ALA A 43 10.59 -4.16 7.88
N PRO A 44 10.74 -3.90 9.20
CA PRO A 44 9.69 -4.15 10.18
C PRO A 44 8.35 -3.47 9.84
N ILE A 45 8.41 -2.33 9.17
CA ILE A 45 7.22 -1.59 8.73
C ILE A 45 6.38 -2.36 7.71
N CYS A 46 7.03 -3.13 6.83
CA CYS A 46 6.36 -4.01 5.86
C CYS A 46 5.69 -5.19 6.55
N ASP A 47 6.30 -5.76 7.58
CA ASP A 47 5.70 -6.84 8.37
C ASP A 47 4.49 -6.33 9.18
N ASN A 48 4.59 -5.13 9.74
CA ASN A 48 3.46 -4.48 10.41
C ASN A 48 2.32 -4.16 9.43
N LEU A 49 2.62 -3.85 8.18
CA LEU A 49 1.61 -3.61 7.14
C LEU A 49 0.86 -4.89 6.78
N LYS A 50 1.58 -6.03 6.68
CA LYS A 50 0.99 -7.36 6.45
C LYS A 50 0.11 -7.85 7.61
N LYS A 51 0.40 -7.42 8.84
CA LYS A 51 -0.37 -7.77 10.05
C LYS A 51 -1.59 -6.88 10.30
N SER A 52 -1.69 -5.74 9.63
CA SER A 52 -2.82 -4.81 9.75
C SER A 52 -3.99 -5.23 8.85
N VAL A 53 -4.18 -6.55 8.73
CA VAL A 53 -5.04 -7.27 7.77
C VAL A 53 -5.69 -8.41 8.52
#